data_AF-A0A358S7A7-F1
#
_entry.id   AF-A0A358S7A7-F1
#
_cell.length_a   1.000
_cell.length_b   1.000
_cell.length_c   1.000
_cell.angle_alpha   90.00
_cell.angle_beta   90.00
_cell.angle_gamma   90.00
#
_symmetry.space_group_name_H-M   'P 1'
#
loop_
_entity.id
_entity.type
_entity.pdbx_description
1 polymer ?
#
loop_
_entity_poly.entity_id
_entity_poly.type
_entity_poly.pdbx_seq_one_letter_code
_entity_poly.pdbx_strand_id
1 'polypeptide(L)'
;MEFRIMQTEHRKIKVFHRCGGCGKKQEFQNSGKFRVNANGNKVDVWLIYRCKKCKHSWNLTIYERTKPAKISRELYELFLSNDADTASTFGNNVDFLKRNKAEMRL
;
A
#
# COMPACT_ATOMS: atom_id res chain seq x y z
N MET A 1 30.31 -14.21 10.91
CA MET A 1 29.05 -14.56 11.61
C MET A 1 27.94 -14.26 10.61
N GLU A 2 27.53 -15.27 9.84
CA GLU A 2 26.54 -15.09 8.77
C GLU A 2 25.15 -15.03 9.39
N PHE A 3 24.50 -13.86 9.33
CA PHE A 3 23.09 -13.75 9.66
C PHE A 3 22.29 -14.41 8.54
N ARG A 4 21.91 -15.67 8.78
CA ARG A 4 20.96 -16.43 7.99
C ARG A 4 19.62 -15.70 8.01
N ILE A 5 19.32 -14.92 6.97
CA ILE A 5 17.99 -14.35 6.77
C ILE A 5 17.05 -15.53 6.57
N MET A 6 16.28 -15.87 7.61
CA MET A 6 15.15 -16.76 7.50
C MET A 6 14.14 -16.09 6.57
N GLN A 7 14.10 -16.54 5.32
CA GLN A 7 13.02 -16.25 4.38
C GLN A 7 11.76 -16.91 4.94
N THR A 8 11.05 -16.26 5.85
CA THR A 8 9.67 -16.65 6.16
C THR A 8 8.85 -16.40 4.90
N GLU A 9 8.46 -17.47 4.22
CA GLU A 9 7.44 -17.43 3.17
C GLU A 9 6.11 -16.94 3.76
N HIS A 10 5.98 -15.64 3.93
CA HIS A 10 4.71 -15.01 4.22
C HIS A 10 3.83 -15.22 2.97
N ARG A 11 2.75 -16.01 3.11
CA ARG A 11 1.74 -16.19 2.06
C ARG A 11 1.39 -14.84 1.43
N LYS A 12 1.74 -14.69 0.16
CA LYS A 12 1.57 -13.43 -0.56
C LYS A 12 0.11 -13.28 -0.98
N ILE A 13 -0.61 -12.34 -0.37
CA ILE A 13 -1.99 -12.03 -0.75
C ILE A 13 -2.00 -11.48 -2.18
N LYS A 14 -2.70 -12.16 -3.09
CA LYS A 14 -2.99 -11.64 -4.43
C LYS A 14 -4.19 -10.71 -4.35
N VAL A 15 -4.02 -9.50 -4.87
CA VAL A 15 -5.01 -8.42 -4.79
C VAL A 15 -5.59 -8.16 -6.18
N PHE A 16 -6.92 -8.13 -6.29
CA PHE A 16 -7.65 -7.89 -7.53
C PHE A 16 -8.56 -6.68 -7.39
N HIS A 17 -8.62 -5.88 -8.45
CA HIS A 17 -9.56 -4.76 -8.56
C HIS A 17 -9.90 -4.49 -10.03
N ARG A 18 -10.98 -3.73 -10.29
CA ARG A 18 -11.31 -3.26 -11.63
C ARG A 18 -10.31 -2.19 -12.03
N CYS A 19 -9.54 -2.44 -13.07
CA CYS A 19 -8.52 -1.51 -13.51
C CYS A 19 -9.11 -0.40 -14.39
N GLY A 20 -8.89 0.87 -14.03
CA GLY A 20 -9.30 2.02 -14.83
C GLY A 20 -8.71 2.02 -16.24
N GLY A 21 -7.45 1.63 -16.40
CA GLY A 21 -6.79 1.53 -17.72
C GLY A 21 -7.21 0.32 -18.55
N CYS A 22 -7.57 -0.82 -17.94
CA CYS A 22 -7.99 -2.02 -18.70
C CYS A 22 -9.51 -2.15 -18.84
N GLY A 23 -10.31 -1.39 -18.10
CA GLY A 23 -11.78 -1.49 -18.06
C GLY A 23 -12.34 -2.76 -17.38
N LYS A 24 -11.48 -3.73 -17.01
CA LYS A 24 -11.85 -5.03 -16.45
C LYS A 24 -11.05 -5.37 -15.19
N LYS A 25 -11.48 -6.40 -14.45
CA LYS A 25 -10.76 -6.93 -13.29
C LYS A 25 -9.36 -7.37 -13.69
N GLN A 26 -8.36 -6.97 -12.91
CA GLN A 26 -6.96 -7.35 -13.09
C GLN A 26 -6.32 -7.61 -11.72
N GLU A 27 -5.22 -8.36 -11.71
CA GLU A 27 -4.36 -8.44 -10.55
C GLU A 27 -3.55 -7.14 -10.42
N PHE A 28 -3.45 -6.65 -9.19
CA PHE A 28 -2.65 -5.50 -8.82
C PHE A 28 -1.53 -5.94 -7.88
N GLN A 29 -0.36 -5.35 -8.07
CA GLN A 29 0.77 -5.55 -7.18
C GLN A 29 1.02 -4.29 -6.34
N ASN A 30 1.37 -4.48 -5.08
CA ASN A 30 1.93 -3.42 -4.26
C ASN A 30 3.19 -2.87 -4.96
N SER A 31 3.27 -1.55 -5.13
CA SER A 31 4.41 -0.92 -5.79
C SER A 31 5.58 -0.58 -4.87
N GLY A 32 5.40 -0.75 -3.55
CA GLY A 32 6.35 -0.32 -2.54
C GLY A 32 6.38 1.20 -2.34
N LYS A 33 5.43 1.94 -2.92
CA LYS A 33 5.43 3.41 -2.91
C LYS A 33 4.20 3.98 -2.25
N PHE A 34 4.38 5.06 -1.52
CA PHE A 34 3.33 5.87 -0.96
C PHE A 34 3.16 7.17 -1.74
N ARG A 35 1.94 7.70 -1.71
CA ARG A 35 1.68 9.10 -2.05
C ARG A 35 1.28 9.79 -0.76
N VAL A 36 2.06 10.80 -0.37
CA VAL A 36 1.73 11.70 0.73
C VAL A 36 1.33 13.03 0.12
N ASN A 37 0.17 13.54 0.49
CA ASN A 37 -0.33 14.82 0.00
C ASN A 37 -0.76 15.69 1.19
N ALA A 38 -0.23 16.91 1.26
CA ALA A 38 -0.63 17.88 2.26
C ALA A 38 -1.68 18.85 1.67
N ASN A 39 -2.70 19.15 2.45
CA ASN A 39 -3.70 20.17 2.13
C ASN A 39 -4.02 20.97 3.40
N GLY A 40 -3.41 22.15 3.51
CA GLY A 40 -3.45 22.94 4.73
C GLY A 40 -2.84 22.16 5.91
N ASN A 41 -3.61 22.01 6.98
CA ASN A 41 -3.19 21.30 8.19
C ASN A 41 -3.57 19.80 8.21
N LYS A 42 -3.89 19.22 7.05
CA LYS A 42 -4.27 17.82 6.90
C LYS A 42 -3.39 17.12 5.86
N VAL A 43 -3.20 15.83 6.05
CA VAL A 43 -2.51 14.94 5.11
C VAL A 43 -3.41 13.79 4.69
N ASP A 44 -3.24 13.42 3.43
CA ASP A 44 -3.74 12.19 2.82
C ASP A 44 -2.54 11.31 2.50
N VAL A 45 -2.62 10.02 2.85
CA VAL A 45 -1.57 9.04 2.57
C VAL A 45 -2.20 7.85 1.88
N TRP A 46 -1.65 7.46 0.73
CA TRP A 46 -2.06 6.27 -0.01
C TRP A 46 -0.90 5.32 -0.23
N LEU A 47 -1.15 4.01 -0.15
CA LEU A 47 -0.28 2.98 -0.71
C LEU A 47 -0.63 2.77 -2.17
N ILE A 48 0.35 2.85 -3.05
CA ILE A 48 0.14 2.73 -4.49
C ILE A 48 0.23 1.26 -4.91
N TYR A 49 -0.85 0.75 -5.48
CA TYR A 49 -0.88 -0.51 -6.20
C TYR A 49 -0.83 -0.24 -7.71
N ARG A 50 -0.26 -1.18 -8.47
CA ARG A 50 -0.11 -1.09 -9.93
C ARG A 50 -0.72 -2.31 -10.59
N CYS A 51 -1.57 -2.09 -11.59
CA CYS A 51 -2.11 -3.17 -12.41
C CYS A 51 -0.94 -3.95 -13.04
N LYS A 52 -0.90 -5.28 -12.87
CA LYS A 52 0.19 -6.08 -13.44
C LYS A 52 0.25 -5.97 -14.96
N LYS A 53 -0.91 -5.82 -15.62
CA LYS A 53 -1.06 -5.71 -17.07
C LYS A 53 -0.64 -4.36 -17.64
N CYS A 54 -1.28 -3.25 -17.22
CA CYS A 54 -1.10 -1.94 -17.85
C CYS A 54 -0.39 -0.88 -16.98
N LYS A 55 0.03 -1.25 -15.77
CA LYS A 55 0.71 -0.36 -14.80
C LYS A 55 -0.11 0.85 -14.34
N HIS A 56 -1.40 0.91 -14.66
CA HIS A 56 -2.32 1.89 -14.10
C HIS A 56 -2.33 1.82 -12.57
N SER A 57 -2.31 2.98 -11.92
CA SER A 57 -2.28 3.10 -10.47
C SER A 57 -3.64 2.83 -9.85
N TRP A 58 -3.64 2.25 -8.67
CA TRP A 58 -4.77 2.24 -7.76
C TRP A 58 -4.24 2.63 -6.37
N ASN A 59 -4.76 3.71 -5.80
CA ASN A 59 -4.29 4.26 -4.54
C ASN A 59 -5.18 3.73 -3.41
N LEU A 60 -4.62 2.91 -2.53
CA LEU A 60 -5.32 2.42 -1.35
C LEU A 60 -5.09 3.40 -0.21
N THR A 61 -6.17 3.90 0.38
CA THR A 61 -6.12 4.89 1.46
C THR A 61 -5.53 4.28 2.73
N ILE A 62 -4.46 4.90 3.23
CA ILE A 62 -3.90 4.66 4.56
C ILE A 62 -4.53 5.63 5.55
N TYR A 63 -4.37 6.93 5.27
CA TYR A 63 -4.93 8.05 6.02
C TYR A 63 -5.63 8.99 5.04
N GLU A 64 -6.78 9.51 5.44
CA GLU A 64 -7.53 10.52 4.68
C GLU A 64 -7.82 11.69 5.60
N ARG A 65 -7.53 12.91 5.11
CA ARG A 65 -7.80 14.20 5.75
C ARG A 65 -7.41 14.22 7.24
N THR A 66 -6.26 13.63 7.55
CA THR A 66 -5.78 13.40 8.92
C THR A 66 -4.85 14.52 9.34
N LYS A 67 -4.97 15.04 10.57
CA LYS A 67 -3.98 16.00 11.11
C LYS A 67 -2.62 15.29 11.21
N PRO A 68 -1.51 15.87 10.72
CA PRO A 68 -0.18 15.24 10.78
C PRO A 68 0.21 14.76 12.19
N ALA A 69 -0.15 15.53 13.23
CA ALA A 69 0.11 15.17 14.63
C ALA A 69 -0.58 13.88 15.13
N LYS A 70 -1.52 13.30 14.37
CA LYS A 70 -2.12 11.99 14.66
C LYS A 70 -1.33 10.82 14.06
N ILE A 71 -0.32 11.09 13.26
CA ILE A 71 0.59 10.11 12.68
C ILE A 71 1.91 10.28 13.44
N SER A 72 2.49 9.19 13.94
CA SER A 72 3.82 9.29 14.56
C SER A 72 4.83 9.82 13.54
N ARG A 73 5.82 10.58 14.02
CA ARG A 73 6.82 11.17 13.15
C ARG A 73 7.58 10.09 12.38
N GLU A 74 7.92 9.00 13.07
CA GLU A 74 8.65 7.86 12.53
C GLU A 74 7.86 7.21 11.39
N LEU A 75 6.55 6.96 11.58
CA LEU A 75 5.71 6.39 10.53
C LEU A 75 5.54 7.35 9.34
N TYR A 76 5.44 8.64 9.62
CA TYR A 76 5.35 9.66 8.58
C TYR A 76 6.62 9.71 7.71
N GLU A 77 7.80 9.61 8.32
CA GLU A 77 9.09 9.53 7.61
C GLU A 77 9.22 8.25 6.76
N LEU A 78 8.70 7.11 7.25
CA LEU A 78 8.64 5.86 6.47
C LEU A 78 7.75 5.99 5.22
N PHE A 79 6.65 6.74 5.30
CA PHE A 79 5.84 7.05 4.11
C PHE A 79 6.59 7.94 3.12
N LEU A 80 7.28 8.97 3.60
CA LEU A 80 8.04 9.90 2.74
C LEU A 80 9.21 9.21 2.04
N SER A 81 9.88 8.28 2.73
CA SER A 81 11.03 7.53 2.20
C SER A 81 10.64 6.33 1.34
N ASN A 82 9.35 5.98 1.24
CA ASN A 82 8.87 4.76 0.58
C ASN A 82 9.48 3.48 1.16
N ASP A 83 9.49 3.38 2.49
CA ASP A 83 10.01 2.21 3.17
C ASP A 83 9.31 0.91 2.72
N ALA A 84 10.11 -0.06 2.28
CA ALA A 84 9.63 -1.27 1.63
C ALA A 84 8.93 -2.21 2.62
N ASP A 85 9.44 -2.29 3.85
CA ASP A 85 8.87 -3.14 4.90
C ASP A 85 7.52 -2.59 5.34
N THR A 86 7.41 -1.28 5.56
CA THR A 86 6.14 -0.61 5.85
C THR A 86 5.13 -0.83 4.73
N ALA A 87 5.54 -0.71 3.46
CA ALA A 87 4.66 -0.98 2.34
C ALA A 87 4.20 -2.45 2.32
N SER A 88 5.10 -3.39 2.61
CA SER A 88 4.80 -4.82 2.72
C SER A 88 3.82 -5.11 3.86
N THR A 89 4.00 -4.51 5.04
CA THR A 89 3.12 -4.65 6.20
C THR A 89 1.71 -4.20 5.88
N PHE A 90 1.53 -3.02 5.28
CA PHE A 90 0.19 -2.58 4.84
C PHE A 90 -0.37 -3.50 3.75
N GLY A 91 0.46 -3.90 2.77
CA GLY A 91 0.02 -4.71 1.65
C GLY A 91 -0.35 -6.16 1.99
N ASN A 92 0.10 -6.67 3.13
CA ASN A 92 -0.24 -7.99 3.67
C ASN A 92 -1.28 -7.94 4.81
N ASN A 93 -1.77 -6.75 5.16
CA ASN A 93 -2.80 -6.59 6.19
C ASN A 93 -4.21 -6.78 5.56
N VAL A 94 -4.88 -7.87 5.93
CA VAL A 94 -6.21 -8.24 5.42
C VAL A 94 -7.26 -7.17 5.71
N ASP A 95 -7.25 -6.55 6.89
CA ASP A 95 -8.23 -5.53 7.25
C ASP A 95 -8.02 -4.24 6.47
N PHE A 96 -6.75 -3.87 6.23
CA PHE A 96 -6.38 -2.77 5.34
C PHE A 96 -6.87 -2.99 3.91
N LEU A 97 -6.74 -4.20 3.39
CA LEU A 97 -7.21 -4.56 2.04
C LEU A 97 -8.74 -4.58 1.96
N LYS A 98 -9.42 -5.14 2.99
CA LYS A 98 -10.89 -5.17 3.09
C LYS A 98 -11.48 -3.76 3.14
N ARG A 99 -10.96 -2.86 3.98
CA ARG A 99 -11.48 -1.48 4.05
C ARG A 99 -11.29 -0.71 2.73
N ASN A 100 -10.29 -1.09 1.94
CA ASN A 100 -10.04 -0.57 0.60
C ASN A 100 -10.81 -1.33 -0.50
N LYS A 101 -11.72 -2.25 -0.15
CA LYS A 101 -12.57 -3.02 -1.08
C LYS A 101 -11.75 -3.85 -2.09
N ALA A 102 -10.58 -4.33 -1.68
CA ALA A 102 -9.80 -5.27 -2.48
C ALA A 102 -10.44 -6.66 -2.48
N GLU A 103 -10.54 -7.29 -3.65
CA GLU A 103 -10.74 -8.74 -3.73
C GLU A 103 -9.38 -9.41 -3.48
N MET A 104 -9.34 -10.39 -2.59
CA MET A 104 -8.11 -11.07 -2.17
C MET A 104 -8.16 -12.55 -2.47
N ARG A 105 -7.01 -13.14 -2.81
CA ARG A 105 -6.79 -14.58 -2.87
C ARG A 105 -5.49 -14.92 -2.17
N LEU A 106 -5.51 -15.96 -1.33
CA LEU A 106 -4.35 -16.46 -0.59
C LEU A 106 -3.52 -17.43 -1.44
#